data_AF-A0A7R9R4B2-F1
#
_entry.id   AF-A0A7R9R4B2-F1
#
_cell.length_a   1.000
_cell.length_b   1.000
_cell.length_c   1.000
_cell.angle_alpha   90.00
_cell.angle_beta   90.00
_cell.angle_gamma   90.00
#
_symmetry.space_group_name_H-M   'P 1'
#
loop_
_entity.id
_entity.type
_entity.pdbx_description
1 polymer ?
#
loop_
_entity_poly.entity_id
_entity_poly.type
_entity_poly.pdbx_seq_one_letter_code
_entity_poly.pdbx_strand_id
1 'polypeptide(L)'
;MKKRGSKGINWITPPSTNPPLTNADELIKAIPNHENVKWWNSTSQLLESYSKMPWGYVGDNFEVKPTRGYEAVVNANTIWTVVGWVPPDCPIGLKKIGTKGINWIGMPFNTTIDDADELIKAIPNHENVKWWNSTSQLLESYSKMPWGYVGDNFEVKPTRGYEAVVNANTIWTPR
;
A
#
# COMPACT_ATOMS: atom_id res chain seq x y z
N MET A 1 -12.92 14.42 -6.47
CA MET A 1 -14.40 14.53 -6.54
C MET A 1 -14.93 13.25 -7.17
N LYS A 2 -15.98 12.61 -6.60
CA LYS A 2 -16.45 11.26 -6.98
C LYS A 2 -17.97 11.20 -7.18
N LYS A 3 -18.42 10.29 -8.05
CA LYS A 3 -19.83 9.98 -8.38
C LYS A 3 -20.52 9.22 -7.22
N ARG A 4 -21.76 9.59 -6.92
CA ARG A 4 -22.63 8.97 -5.91
C ARG A 4 -22.90 7.49 -6.27
N GLY A 5 -22.59 6.55 -5.38
CA GLY A 5 -22.93 5.12 -5.53
C GLY A 5 -21.81 4.16 -5.92
N SER A 6 -20.56 4.60 -6.09
CA SER A 6 -19.39 3.69 -6.26
C SER A 6 -18.59 3.55 -4.97
N LYS A 7 -17.84 2.45 -4.81
CA LYS A 7 -16.86 2.26 -3.72
C LYS A 7 -15.62 3.12 -3.96
N GLY A 8 -15.00 3.64 -2.89
CA GLY A 8 -13.82 4.51 -2.97
C GLY A 8 -12.59 3.77 -2.53
N ILE A 9 -11.70 3.45 -3.46
CA ILE A 9 -10.48 2.72 -3.18
C ILE A 9 -9.36 3.73 -2.91
N ASN A 10 -8.60 3.50 -1.85
CA ASN A 10 -7.44 4.28 -1.45
C ASN A 10 -6.33 3.32 -1.04
N TRP A 11 -5.13 3.48 -1.60
CA TRP A 11 -3.95 2.76 -1.14
C TRP A 11 -3.22 3.59 -0.09
N ILE A 12 -3.11 3.06 1.13
CA ILE A 12 -2.68 3.77 2.33
C ILE A 12 -1.53 3.04 3.02
N THR A 13 -0.81 3.78 3.86
CA THR A 13 0.19 3.26 4.78
C THR A 13 -0.01 3.90 6.15
N PRO A 14 -0.32 3.11 7.18
CA PRO A 14 -0.44 3.65 8.53
C PRO A 14 0.96 4.03 9.08
N PRO A 15 1.08 5.16 9.82
CA PRO A 15 2.25 5.39 10.66
C PRO A 15 2.36 4.37 11.79
N SER A 16 3.46 4.41 12.53
CA SER A 16 3.48 3.89 13.89
C SER A 16 2.65 4.80 14.80
N THR A 17 1.47 4.35 15.23
CA THR A 17 0.58 5.08 16.14
C THR A 17 0.83 4.72 17.61
N ASN A 18 0.36 5.55 18.55
CA ASN A 18 0.28 5.22 19.98
C ASN A 18 -1.15 5.48 20.49
N PRO A 19 -1.96 4.44 20.76
CA PRO A 19 -1.62 3.01 20.64
C PRO A 19 -1.45 2.56 19.17
N PRO A 20 -0.65 1.50 18.91
CA PRO A 20 -0.41 1.01 17.56
C PRO A 20 -1.67 0.37 16.95
N LEU A 21 -1.89 0.56 15.65
CA LEU A 21 -2.80 -0.27 14.85
C LEU A 21 -2.06 -1.56 14.47
N THR A 22 -2.39 -2.66 15.13
CA THR A 22 -1.65 -3.93 15.05
C THR A 22 -2.32 -4.97 14.16
N ASN A 23 -3.60 -4.80 13.85
CA ASN A 23 -4.37 -5.77 13.08
C ASN A 23 -5.46 -5.12 12.20
N ALA A 24 -6.02 -5.91 11.28
CA ALA A 24 -7.01 -5.45 10.30
C ALA A 24 -8.30 -4.95 10.95
N ASP A 25 -8.72 -5.52 12.09
CA ASP A 25 -9.90 -5.08 12.85
C ASP A 25 -9.71 -3.68 13.46
N GLU A 26 -8.53 -3.40 14.01
CA GLU A 26 -8.18 -2.07 14.49
C GLU A 26 -8.09 -1.06 13.33
N LEU A 27 -7.42 -1.44 12.24
CA LEU A 27 -7.26 -0.57 11.06
C LEU A 27 -8.61 -0.24 10.41
N ILE A 28 -9.47 -1.24 10.20
CA ILE A 28 -10.76 -1.02 9.55
C ILE A 28 -11.65 -0.10 10.41
N LYS A 29 -11.63 -0.25 11.74
CA LYS A 29 -12.41 0.58 12.67
C LYS A 29 -11.86 2.01 12.79
N ALA A 30 -10.56 2.21 12.54
CA ALA A 30 -9.94 3.53 12.55
C ALA A 30 -10.34 4.39 11.35
N ILE A 31 -10.73 3.79 10.22
CA ILE A 31 -11.06 4.49 8.97
C ILE A 31 -12.56 4.81 8.92
N PRO A 32 -12.98 6.09 8.84
CA PRO A 32 -14.40 6.41 8.75
C PRO A 32 -15.04 5.93 7.44
N ASN A 33 -16.30 5.51 7.51
CA ASN A 33 -17.07 4.99 6.37
C ASN A 33 -16.44 3.77 5.69
N HIS A 34 -15.68 2.99 6.46
CA HIS A 34 -15.03 1.76 6.00
C HIS A 34 -16.04 0.70 5.57
N GLU A 35 -15.67 -0.01 4.50
CA GLU A 35 -16.29 -1.28 4.12
C GLU A 35 -15.31 -2.43 4.25
N ASN A 36 -14.05 -2.20 3.85
CA ASN A 36 -13.09 -3.27 3.68
C ASN A 36 -11.66 -2.72 3.72
N VAL A 37 -10.76 -3.51 4.29
CA VAL A 37 -9.31 -3.32 4.20
C VAL A 37 -8.67 -4.58 3.66
N LYS A 38 -7.64 -4.41 2.83
CA LYS A 38 -6.89 -5.53 2.24
C LYS A 38 -5.41 -5.27 2.30
N TRP A 39 -4.64 -6.35 2.22
CA TRP A 39 -3.22 -6.28 1.92
C TRP A 39 -2.79 -7.49 1.08
N TRP A 40 -1.68 -7.33 0.38
CA TRP A 40 -1.08 -8.44 -0.35
C TRP A 40 -0.05 -9.16 0.51
N ASN A 41 -0.34 -10.40 0.89
CA ASN A 41 0.61 -11.23 1.62
C ASN A 41 1.73 -11.71 0.70
N SER A 42 2.91 -11.11 0.83
CA SER A 42 4.05 -11.42 -0.04
C SER A 42 4.61 -12.84 0.16
N THR A 43 4.32 -13.49 1.29
CA THR A 43 4.77 -14.87 1.56
C THR A 43 3.87 -15.91 0.90
N SER A 44 2.54 -15.71 0.92
CA SER A 44 1.60 -16.59 0.24
C SER A 44 1.30 -16.17 -1.19
N GLN A 45 1.64 -14.94 -1.57
CA GLN A 45 1.24 -14.27 -2.81
C GLN A 45 -0.28 -14.28 -3.01
N LEU A 46 -1.01 -14.02 -1.92
CA LEU A 46 -2.47 -13.94 -1.91
C LEU A 46 -2.92 -12.62 -1.30
N LEU A 47 -4.07 -12.14 -1.79
CA LEU A 47 -4.76 -11.00 -1.22
C LEU A 47 -5.54 -11.47 0.02
N GLU A 48 -5.23 -10.88 1.17
CA GLU A 48 -5.98 -11.07 2.41
C GLU A 48 -6.89 -9.86 2.63
N SER A 49 -8.06 -10.10 3.22
CA SER A 49 -9.12 -9.09 3.25
C SER A 49 -9.97 -9.20 4.51
N TYR A 50 -10.23 -8.06 5.15
CA TYR A 50 -11.09 -7.92 6.31
C TYR A 50 -12.22 -6.94 6.01
N SER A 51 -13.47 -7.35 6.22
CA SER A 51 -14.66 -6.61 5.75
C SER A 51 -15.67 -6.38 6.86
N LYS A 52 -16.33 -5.22 6.81
CA LYS A 52 -17.53 -4.92 7.58
C LYS A 52 -18.76 -5.46 6.84
N MET A 53 -19.54 -6.27 7.52
CA MET A 53 -20.85 -6.79 7.09
C MET A 53 -21.95 -6.28 8.02
N PRO A 54 -23.24 -6.36 7.62
CA PRO A 54 -24.36 -5.98 8.48
C PRO A 54 -24.40 -6.71 9.83
N TRP A 55 -23.85 -7.92 9.89
CA TRP A 55 -23.84 -8.79 11.07
C TRP A 55 -22.50 -8.83 11.82
N GLY A 56 -21.52 -8.01 11.44
CA GLY A 56 -20.21 -7.98 12.10
C GLY A 56 -19.05 -7.91 11.11
N TYR A 57 -17.85 -8.26 11.56
CA TYR A 57 -16.65 -8.26 10.74
C TYR A 57 -16.25 -9.67 10.33
N VAL A 58 -15.79 -9.84 9.09
CA VAL A 58 -15.46 -11.15 8.50
C VAL A 58 -14.17 -11.07 7.68
N GLY A 59 -13.50 -12.21 7.53
CA GLY A 59 -12.27 -12.36 6.75
C GLY A 59 -11.02 -12.46 7.63
N ASP A 60 -9.88 -12.14 7.05
CA ASP A 60 -8.56 -12.34 7.66
C ASP A 60 -8.21 -11.16 8.58
N ASN A 61 -8.10 -11.40 9.88
CA ASN A 61 -7.62 -10.36 10.80
C ASN A 61 -6.08 -10.27 10.78
N PHE A 62 -5.55 -9.87 9.63
CA PHE A 62 -4.12 -9.86 9.36
C PHE A 62 -3.36 -8.81 10.17
N GLU A 63 -2.05 -9.03 10.33
CA GLU A 63 -1.16 -8.12 11.04
C GLU A 63 -0.93 -6.82 10.26
N VAL A 64 -1.10 -5.70 10.94
CA VAL A 64 -0.84 -4.36 10.40
C VAL A 64 0.54 -3.88 10.86
N LYS A 65 1.36 -3.42 9.90
CA LYS A 65 2.68 -2.88 10.16
C LYS A 65 2.87 -1.52 9.48
N PRO A 66 3.64 -0.62 10.11
CA PRO A 66 4.21 0.52 9.40
C PRO A 66 4.97 0.05 8.15
N THR A 67 5.06 0.91 7.13
CA THR A 67 5.77 0.66 5.84
C THR A 67 5.22 -0.46 4.96
N ARG A 68 4.08 -1.06 5.31
CA ARG A 68 3.27 -1.90 4.40
C ARG A 68 2.21 -1.06 3.70
N GLY A 69 1.90 -1.44 2.47
CA GLY A 69 0.77 -0.89 1.72
C GLY A 69 -0.51 -1.65 2.04
N TYR A 70 -1.61 -0.91 2.17
CA TYR A 70 -2.95 -1.46 2.38
C TYR A 70 -3.93 -0.82 1.42
N GLU A 71 -4.95 -1.56 1.01
CA GLU A 71 -6.10 -1.03 0.30
C GLU A 71 -7.21 -0.77 1.31
N ALA A 72 -7.72 0.46 1.35
CA ALA A 72 -8.90 0.83 2.13
C ALA A 72 -10.05 1.21 1.20
N VAL A 73 -11.18 0.55 1.42
CA VAL A 73 -12.42 0.78 0.67
C VAL A 73 -13.41 1.49 1.56
N VAL A 74 -13.88 2.66 1.10
CA VAL A 74 -14.88 3.48 1.81
C VAL A 74 -16.15 3.68 0.97
N ASN A 75 -17.30 3.79 1.64
CA ASN A 75 -18.61 3.96 1.00
C ASN A 75 -19.07 5.42 0.86
N ALA A 76 -18.40 6.34 1.54
CA ALA A 76 -18.63 7.77 1.45
C ALA A 76 -17.31 8.53 1.46
N ASN A 77 -17.35 9.79 1.03
CA ASN A 77 -16.17 10.66 1.13
C ASN A 77 -15.79 10.79 2.61
N THR A 78 -14.53 10.55 2.90
CA THR A 78 -13.98 10.54 4.25
C THR A 78 -12.68 11.30 4.25
N ILE A 79 -12.45 12.05 5.34
CA ILE A 79 -11.11 12.48 5.74
C ILE A 79 -10.70 11.56 6.90
N TRP A 80 -9.57 10.88 6.74
CA TRP A 80 -8.98 10.09 7.80
C TRP A 80 -7.67 10.75 8.21
N THR A 81 -7.61 11.22 9.45
CA THR A 81 -6.41 11.82 10.04
C THR A 81 -5.85 10.85 11.05
N VAL A 82 -4.61 10.42 10.83
CA VAL A 82 -3.88 9.54 11.74
C VAL A 82 -2.58 10.22 12.15
N VAL A 83 -2.30 10.22 13.45
CA VAL A 83 -1.09 10.81 14.03
C VAL A 83 -0.20 9.69 14.54
N GLY A 84 1.08 9.77 14.21
CA GLY A 84 2.07 8.81 14.65
C GLY A 84 3.48 9.26 14.27
N TRP A 85 4.45 8.38 14.47
CA TRP A 85 5.83 8.57 14.05
C TRP A 85 6.23 7.50 13.04
N VAL A 86 7.40 7.69 12.43
CA VAL A 86 8.04 6.66 11.61
C VAL A 86 9.36 6.27 12.30
N PRO A 87 9.58 4.98 12.58
CA PRO A 87 10.89 4.49 13.00
C PRO A 87 11.93 4.76 11.89
N PRO A 88 13.12 5.30 12.20
CA PRO A 88 14.06 5.83 11.21
C PRO A 88 14.59 4.81 10.18
N ASP A 89 14.49 3.50 10.42
CA ASP A 89 14.89 2.47 9.47
C ASP A 89 14.02 1.21 9.67
N CYS A 90 12.96 1.06 8.88
CA CYS A 90 12.11 -0.13 8.89
C CYS A 90 12.37 -0.95 7.62
N PRO A 91 13.39 -1.83 7.59
CA PRO A 91 13.64 -2.67 6.42
C PRO A 91 12.49 -3.64 6.21
N ILE A 92 12.04 -3.76 4.97
CA ILE A 92 11.01 -4.71 4.57
C ILE A 92 11.59 -5.77 3.63
N GLY A 93 11.24 -7.03 3.90
CA GLY A 93 11.60 -8.14 3.03
C GLY A 93 10.63 -8.23 1.87
N LEU A 94 11.12 -7.97 0.65
CA LEU A 94 10.37 -8.16 -0.58
C LEU A 94 10.58 -9.58 -1.08
N LYS A 95 9.49 -10.27 -1.41
CA LYS A 95 9.48 -11.68 -1.79
C LYS A 95 9.19 -11.83 -3.27
N LYS A 96 9.83 -12.84 -3.86
CA LYS A 96 9.61 -13.39 -5.19
C LYS A 96 9.24 -14.86 -5.06
N ILE A 97 8.13 -15.25 -5.70
CA ILE A 97 7.70 -16.66 -5.80
C ILE A 97 7.44 -16.98 -7.26
N GLY A 98 8.12 -17.99 -7.80
CA GLY A 98 8.09 -18.27 -9.24
C GLY A 98 8.93 -17.27 -10.03
N THR A 99 8.33 -16.60 -11.01
CA THR A 99 9.06 -15.69 -11.93
C THR A 99 9.08 -14.23 -11.45
N LYS A 100 8.09 -13.79 -10.68
CA LYS A 100 7.95 -12.43 -10.13
C LYS A 100 7.34 -12.47 -8.74
N GLY A 101 7.44 -11.38 -7.98
CA GLY A 101 6.81 -11.28 -6.67
C GLY A 101 6.15 -9.93 -6.45
N ILE A 102 4.87 -9.96 -6.12
CA ILE A 102 4.09 -8.78 -5.77
C ILE A 102 4.29 -8.50 -4.28
N ASN A 103 4.54 -7.24 -3.97
CA ASN A 103 4.74 -6.75 -2.60
C ASN A 103 4.02 -5.41 -2.43
N TRP A 104 3.09 -5.34 -1.48
CA TRP A 104 2.46 -4.07 -1.16
C TRP A 104 3.27 -3.33 -0.10
N ILE A 105 3.86 -2.22 -0.51
CA ILE A 105 4.81 -1.42 0.26
C ILE A 105 4.19 -0.08 0.60
N GLY A 106 4.72 0.56 1.64
CA GLY A 106 4.22 1.83 2.12
C GLY A 106 5.29 2.88 2.24
N MET A 107 4.96 4.12 1.89
CA MET A 107 5.90 5.23 2.02
C MET A 107 5.83 5.89 3.40
N PRO A 108 6.98 6.00 4.09
CA PRO A 108 7.03 6.69 5.36
C PRO A 108 6.81 8.20 5.23
N PHE A 109 6.48 8.85 6.35
CA PHE A 109 6.32 10.30 6.46
C PHE A 109 7.54 11.12 6.04
N ASN A 110 8.74 10.57 6.23
CA ASN A 110 10.01 11.22 5.94
C ASN A 110 10.66 10.69 4.65
N THR A 111 9.89 10.08 3.74
CA THR A 111 10.44 9.65 2.45
C THR A 111 10.97 10.85 1.67
N THR A 112 12.07 10.61 0.99
CA THR A 112 12.76 11.53 0.07
C THR A 112 12.58 11.12 -1.39
N ILE A 113 11.82 10.05 -1.63
CA ILE A 113 11.45 9.58 -2.96
C ILE A 113 10.24 10.40 -3.42
N ASP A 114 10.43 11.17 -4.48
CA ASP A 114 9.43 12.12 -4.97
C ASP A 114 8.57 11.55 -6.12
N ASP A 115 9.07 10.56 -6.85
CA ASP A 115 8.39 10.00 -8.01
C ASP A 115 8.61 8.49 -8.25
N ALA A 116 7.88 7.96 -9.22
CA ALA A 116 7.92 6.53 -9.56
C ALA A 116 9.28 6.08 -10.13
N ASP A 117 10.01 6.98 -10.79
CA ASP A 117 11.34 6.71 -11.34
C ASP A 117 12.39 6.57 -10.24
N GLU A 118 12.34 7.42 -9.22
CA GLU A 118 13.14 7.27 -8.01
C GLU A 118 12.74 6.03 -7.23
N LEU A 119 11.43 5.79 -7.03
CA LEU A 119 10.94 4.63 -6.30
C LEU A 119 11.38 3.32 -6.92
N ILE A 120 11.19 3.18 -8.24
CA ILE A 120 11.53 1.94 -8.93
C ILE A 120 13.04 1.69 -8.87
N LYS A 121 13.88 2.73 -8.94
CA LYS A 121 15.35 2.61 -8.85
C LYS A 121 15.84 2.36 -7.43
N ALA A 122 15.10 2.81 -6.42
CA ALA A 122 15.44 2.60 -5.01
C ALA A 122 15.21 1.14 -4.56
N ILE A 123 14.33 0.40 -5.23
CA ILE A 123 14.00 -0.99 -4.90
C ILE A 123 14.95 -1.94 -5.64
N PRO A 124 15.76 -2.77 -4.95
CA PRO A 124 16.59 -3.74 -5.64
C PRO A 124 15.76 -4.79 -6.38
N ASN A 125 16.28 -5.29 -7.50
CA ASN A 125 15.62 -6.32 -8.31
C ASN A 125 14.22 -5.92 -8.82
N HIS A 126 13.99 -4.62 -8.98
CA HIS A 126 12.74 -4.06 -9.47
C HIS A 126 12.40 -4.43 -10.90
N GLU A 127 11.11 -4.57 -11.15
CA GLU A 127 10.55 -4.63 -12.50
C GLU A 127 9.48 -3.58 -12.74
N ASN A 128 8.65 -3.31 -11.74
CA ASN A 128 7.51 -2.43 -11.88
C ASN A 128 7.06 -1.90 -10.51
N VAL A 129 6.62 -0.65 -10.50
CA VAL A 129 5.92 -0.04 -9.38
C VAL A 129 4.56 0.48 -9.83
N LYS A 130 3.57 0.40 -8.95
CA LYS A 130 2.21 0.87 -9.21
C LYS A 130 1.65 1.59 -8.01
N TRP A 131 0.66 2.43 -8.26
CA TRP A 131 -0.18 2.99 -7.21
C TRP A 131 -1.61 3.14 -7.71
N TRP A 132 -2.54 3.19 -6.76
CA TRP A 132 -3.94 3.47 -7.04
C TRP A 132 -4.21 4.98 -6.93
N ASN A 133 -4.47 5.63 -8.07
CA ASN A 133 -4.87 7.02 -8.08
C ASN A 133 -6.30 7.16 -7.57
N SER A 134 -6.46 7.59 -6.32
CA SER A 134 -7.76 7.71 -5.67
C SER A 134 -8.65 8.81 -6.28
N THR A 135 -8.10 9.73 -7.06
CA THR A 135 -8.88 10.78 -7.73
C THR A 135 -9.50 10.24 -9.02
N SER A 136 -8.71 9.60 -9.88
CA SER A 136 -9.20 9.00 -11.13
C SER A 136 -9.82 7.62 -10.93
N GLN A 137 -9.56 6.96 -9.80
CA GLN A 137 -9.89 5.56 -9.51
C GLN A 137 -9.31 4.60 -10.56
N LEU A 138 -8.06 4.87 -10.95
CA LEU A 138 -7.30 4.05 -11.90
C LEU A 138 -5.96 3.63 -11.29
N LEU A 139 -5.48 2.47 -11.74
CA LEU A 139 -4.14 1.99 -11.43
C LEU A 139 -3.16 2.63 -12.42
N GLU A 140 -2.15 3.32 -11.90
CA GLU A 140 -1.03 3.86 -12.69
C GLU A 140 0.22 3.03 -12.42
N SER A 141 1.11 2.95 -13.40
CA SER A 141 2.27 2.07 -13.31
C SER A 141 3.49 2.61 -14.03
N TYR A 142 4.67 2.34 -13.48
CA TYR A 142 5.96 2.66 -14.07
C TYR A 142 6.81 1.39 -14.09
N SER A 143 7.34 1.01 -15.25
CA SER A 143 7.95 -0.30 -15.48
C SER A 143 9.33 -0.19 -16.11
N LYS A 144 10.23 -1.08 -15.70
CA LYS A 144 11.53 -1.30 -16.34
C LYS A 144 11.37 -2.26 -17.52
N MET A 145 11.84 -1.82 -18.69
CA MET A 145 11.91 -2.60 -19.92
C MET A 145 13.37 -2.72 -20.39
N PRO A 146 13.70 -3.66 -21.30
CA PRO A 146 15.05 -3.77 -21.87
C PRO A 146 15.56 -2.49 -22.53
N TRP A 147 14.65 -1.64 -23.02
CA TRP A 147 14.96 -0.40 -23.73
C TRP A 147 14.77 0.88 -22.89
N GLY A 148 14.54 0.76 -21.57
CA GLY A 148 14.35 1.91 -20.68
C GLY A 148 13.13 1.77 -19.79
N TYR A 149 12.65 2.88 -19.25
CA TYR A 149 11.46 2.90 -18.39
C TYR A 149 10.24 3.41 -19.15
N VAL A 150 9.07 2.83 -18.85
CA VAL A 150 7.81 3.13 -19.54
C VAL A 150 6.65 3.23 -18.55
N GLY A 151 5.66 4.04 -18.88
CA GLY A 151 4.46 4.27 -18.07
C GLY A 151 4.44 5.66 -17.44
N ASP A 152 3.66 5.81 -16.38
CA ASP A 152 3.41 7.08 -15.72
C ASP A 152 4.46 7.32 -14.62
N ASN A 153 5.28 8.37 -14.76
CA ASN A 153 6.16 8.80 -13.67
C ASN A 153 5.34 9.59 -12.63
N PHE A 154 4.52 8.87 -11.87
CA PHE A 154 3.60 9.44 -10.90
C PHE A 154 4.32 9.96 -9.66
N GLU A 155 3.71 10.96 -9.01
CA GLU A 155 4.19 11.51 -7.75
C GLU A 155 4.09 10.49 -6.62
N VAL A 156 5.19 10.27 -5.93
CA VAL A 156 5.24 9.49 -4.70
C VAL A 156 4.97 10.41 -3.52
N LYS A 157 4.10 9.99 -2.60
CA LYS A 157 3.78 10.77 -1.41
C LYS A 157 3.89 9.92 -0.16
N PRO A 158 4.30 10.53 0.96
CA PRO A 158 4.08 10.00 2.29
C PRO A 158 2.70 9.37 2.48
N THR A 159 2.63 8.31 3.31
CA THR A 159 1.37 7.67 3.76
C THR A 159 0.54 6.97 2.69
N ARG A 160 1.04 6.92 1.45
CA ARG A 160 0.43 6.14 0.37
C ARG A 160 1.02 4.73 0.31
N GLY A 161 0.14 3.80 -0.04
CA GLY A 161 0.52 2.45 -0.40
C GLY A 161 0.87 2.34 -1.88
N TYR A 162 1.81 1.46 -2.19
CA TYR A 162 2.31 1.17 -3.54
C TYR A 162 2.43 -0.34 -3.71
N GLU A 163 2.41 -0.80 -4.95
CA GLU A 163 2.76 -2.17 -5.32
C GLU A 163 4.14 -2.17 -5.96
N ALA A 164 5.03 -3.01 -5.46
CA ALA A 164 6.34 -3.26 -6.05
C ALA A 164 6.43 -4.71 -6.53
N VAL A 165 6.85 -4.86 -7.79
CA VAL A 165 7.13 -6.16 -8.40
C VAL A 165 8.63 -6.35 -8.48
N VAL A 166 9.11 -7.44 -7.87
CA VAL A 166 10.53 -7.80 -7.85
C VAL A 166 10.78 -9.15 -8.53
N ASN A 167 11.97 -9.33 -9.11
CA ASN A 167 12.38 -10.57 -9.77
C ASN A 167 13.36 -11.43 -8.95
N ALA A 168 13.71 -10.99 -7.73
CA ALA A 168 14.43 -11.75 -6.74
C ALA A 168 14.05 -11.28 -5.33
N ASN A 169 14.15 -12.18 -4.35
CA ASN A 169 14.01 -11.80 -2.94
C ASN A 169 15.03 -10.71 -2.61
N THR A 170 14.60 -9.69 -1.88
CA THR A 170 15.49 -8.61 -1.44
C THR A 170 15.00 -8.02 -0.12
N ILE A 171 15.86 -7.22 0.50
CA ILE A 171 15.47 -6.32 1.59
C ILE A 171 15.57 -4.90 1.03
N TRP A 172 14.53 -4.11 1.27
CA TRP A 172 14.48 -2.72 0.89
C TRP A 172 14.13 -1.89 2.12
N THR A 173 14.80 -0.75 2.30
CA THR A 173 14.51 0.20 3.38
C THR A 173 13.92 1.44 2.73
N PRO A 174 12.63 1.76 3.00
CA PRO A 174 12.01 2.98 2.49
C PRO A 174 12.74 4.20 3.06
N ARG A 175 13.15 5.13 2.20
CA ARG A 175 13.79 6.39 2.57
C ARG A 175 13.28 7.54 1.72
#